data_AF-W8F2T1-F1
#
_entry.id   AF-W8F2T1-F1
#
_cell.length_a   1.000
_cell.length_b   1.000
_cell.length_c   1.000
_cell.angle_alpha   90.00
_cell.angle_beta   90.00
_cell.angle_gamma   90.00
#
_symmetry.space_group_name_H-M   'P 1'
#
loop_
_entity.id
_entity.type
_entity.pdbx_description
1 polymer ?
#
loop_
_entity_poly.entity_id
_entity_poly.type
_entity_poly.pdbx_seq_one_letter_code
_entity_poly.pdbx_strand_id
1 'polypeptide(L)'
;MGIFPNLPARIRLSMKTKYSHAKREQYGRLLAALLCDQYFGARPTATLDGPAVLRFTPIRQVNLFVVQQLLGKWTAEMAQLRSPYFDFEDADVRQALTQFMNVLSRRIKLSRPAFEPLLAEAITDTLTGSLDPADTFTRKLLGEPTACTPEQLRESLRYLDVNKPVFESFLDTLPAGQEQERDYLVSRFRLHQEACQAQLQPVLLVVEQFNVLLPITEDDLYELAPQTEPERAAPAASPAPAAPVAAATATSAPAPEPAAIAAPPVPVAQPEPKPAPVVAEAAQPAADLAGAGSLYEKLRAEQSAAPTLSETLRQDRTATLADKAPKVESLREAISINQRFSFINELFNGENMEYHAAIQHLDTLPSPDIAKRYVNEDLTNKYQWVRKEEHVNKLLKLIDRKFGA
;
A
#
# COMPACT_ATOMS: atom_id res chain seq x y z
N MET A 1 55.71 35.62 -3.17
CA MET A 1 54.65 35.03 -2.33
C MET A 1 53.32 35.62 -2.77
N GLY A 2 52.36 34.80 -3.20
CA GLY A 2 51.01 35.27 -3.52
C GLY A 2 50.10 35.11 -2.30
N ILE A 3 49.42 36.17 -1.88
CA ILE A 3 48.43 36.13 -0.79
C ILE A 3 47.11 36.61 -1.38
N PHE A 4 46.26 35.66 -1.76
CA PHE A 4 44.84 35.89 -2.04
C PHE A 4 44.03 35.40 -0.82
N PRO A 5 43.56 36.30 0.06
CA PRO A 5 42.64 35.93 1.11
C PRO A 5 41.22 35.74 0.54
N ASN A 6 40.44 34.89 1.20
CA ASN A 6 38.97 34.81 1.10
C ASN A 6 38.39 34.38 -0.27
N LEU A 7 38.56 33.09 -0.60
CA LEU A 7 37.68 32.41 -1.57
C LEU A 7 36.29 32.22 -0.95
N PRO A 8 35.18 32.56 -1.65
CA PRO A 8 33.85 32.57 -1.04
C PRO A 8 33.32 31.17 -0.72
N ALA A 9 32.46 31.07 0.31
CA ALA A 9 31.95 29.82 0.89
C ALA A 9 31.26 28.85 -0.11
N ARG A 10 30.83 29.33 -1.28
CA ARG A 10 30.26 28.51 -2.36
C ARG A 10 31.15 27.35 -2.82
N ILE A 11 32.47 27.40 -2.60
CA ILE A 11 33.39 26.34 -3.03
C ILE A 11 33.37 25.10 -2.11
N ARG A 12 32.68 25.16 -0.95
CA ARG A 12 32.36 23.96 -0.15
C ARG A 12 31.32 23.01 -0.80
N LEU A 13 30.71 23.38 -1.92
CA LEU A 13 29.80 22.52 -2.69
C LEU A 13 30.51 21.47 -3.58
N SER A 14 31.85 21.37 -3.51
CA SER A 14 32.65 20.43 -4.33
C SER A 14 33.09 19.16 -3.58
N MET A 15 32.20 18.58 -2.76
CA MET A 15 32.22 17.15 -2.48
C MET A 15 30.81 16.59 -2.69
N LYS A 16 30.72 15.35 -3.20
CA LYS A 16 29.43 14.65 -3.36
C LYS A 16 28.94 14.19 -1.99
N THR A 17 28.27 15.08 -1.25
CA THR A 17 27.78 14.82 0.10
C THR A 17 26.71 13.74 0.09
N LYS A 18 27.15 12.50 0.32
CA LYS A 18 26.30 11.30 0.20
C LYS A 18 25.31 11.27 1.36
N TYR A 19 24.02 11.42 1.07
CA TYR A 19 22.97 11.35 2.08
C TYR A 19 22.88 9.95 2.69
N SER A 20 22.97 9.84 4.01
CA SER A 20 22.96 8.54 4.67
C SER A 20 21.57 7.90 4.59
N HIS A 21 21.47 6.70 4.00
CA HIS A 21 20.23 5.92 4.05
C HIS A 21 19.92 5.50 5.49
N ALA A 22 20.92 4.97 6.20
CA ALA A 22 20.77 4.46 7.55
C ALA A 22 20.25 5.52 8.54
N LYS A 23 20.74 6.76 8.46
CA LYS A 23 20.22 7.85 9.31
C LYS A 23 18.76 8.24 8.96
N ARG A 24 18.42 8.37 7.67
CA ARG A 24 17.05 8.62 7.21
C ARG A 24 16.09 7.55 7.72
N GLU A 25 16.50 6.30 7.62
CA GLU A 25 15.74 5.13 8.07
C GLU A 25 15.61 5.07 9.60
N GLN A 26 16.68 5.36 10.33
CA GLN A 26 16.65 5.47 11.79
C GLN A 26 15.69 6.57 12.26
N TYR A 27 15.76 7.76 11.65
CA TYR A 27 14.82 8.86 11.92
C TYR A 27 13.38 8.48 11.56
N GLY A 28 13.16 7.85 10.40
CA GLY A 28 11.84 7.37 9.98
C GLY A 28 11.22 6.39 10.96
N ARG A 29 12.00 5.42 11.47
CA ARG A 29 11.57 4.49 12.53
C ARG A 29 11.24 5.20 13.84
N LEU A 30 12.08 6.14 14.28
CA LEU A 30 11.87 6.89 15.53
C LEU A 30 10.62 7.77 15.48
N LEU A 31 10.42 8.52 14.39
CA LEU A 31 9.24 9.35 14.21
C LEU A 31 7.97 8.50 14.03
N ALA A 32 8.04 7.38 13.29
CA ALA A 32 6.90 6.47 13.14
C ALA A 32 6.47 5.87 14.48
N ALA A 33 7.42 5.38 15.29
CA ALA A 33 7.13 4.85 16.62
C ALA A 33 6.49 5.92 17.51
N LEU A 34 7.06 7.13 17.56
CA LEU A 34 6.53 8.26 18.35
C LEU A 34 5.10 8.64 17.97
N LEU A 35 4.78 8.75 16.68
CA LEU A 35 3.42 9.06 16.22
C LEU A 35 2.45 7.90 16.46
N CYS A 36 2.91 6.65 16.31
CA CYS A 36 2.13 5.46 16.65
C CYS A 36 1.86 5.35 18.15
N ASP A 37 2.80 5.69 19.02
CA ASP A 37 2.60 5.74 20.47
C ASP A 37 1.60 6.85 20.87
N GLN A 38 1.63 8.01 20.20
CA GLN A 38 0.64 9.06 20.42
C GLN A 38 -0.79 8.63 20.03
N TYR A 39 -0.97 7.93 18.90
CA TYR A 39 -2.30 7.52 18.42
C TYR A 39 -2.83 6.23 19.08
N PHE A 40 -1.99 5.18 19.14
CA PHE A 40 -2.37 3.85 19.61
C PHE A 40 -2.04 3.62 21.09
N GLY A 41 -1.11 4.36 21.71
CA GLY A 41 -0.68 4.09 23.09
C GLY A 41 -1.80 4.23 24.12
N ALA A 42 -2.66 5.25 23.97
CA ALA A 42 -3.85 5.41 24.80
C ALA A 42 -5.01 4.46 24.45
N ARG A 43 -4.94 3.76 23.30
CA ARG A 43 -6.00 2.91 22.74
C ARG A 43 -5.39 1.77 21.91
N PRO A 44 -4.83 0.72 22.54
CA PRO A 44 -4.12 -0.35 21.81
C PRO A 44 -5.01 -1.17 20.86
N THR A 45 -6.33 -1.09 21.01
CA THR A 45 -7.33 -1.69 20.11
C THR A 45 -7.80 -0.75 18.99
N ALA A 46 -7.32 0.50 18.93
CA ALA A 46 -7.64 1.42 17.85
C ALA A 46 -7.09 0.92 16.51
N THR A 47 -7.79 1.29 15.44
CA THR A 47 -7.36 1.03 14.06
C THR A 47 -7.54 2.27 13.21
N LEU A 48 -6.72 2.40 12.16
CA LEU A 48 -6.86 3.43 11.14
C LEU A 48 -7.67 2.90 9.95
N ASP A 49 -8.60 3.72 9.46
CA ASP A 49 -9.23 3.56 8.15
C ASP A 49 -8.49 4.37 7.07
N GLY A 50 -8.84 4.19 5.80
CA GLY A 50 -8.20 4.91 4.69
C GLY A 50 -8.27 6.43 4.81
N PRO A 51 -9.44 7.04 5.15
CA PRO A 51 -9.54 8.47 5.42
C PRO A 51 -8.70 8.96 6.61
N ALA A 52 -8.45 8.14 7.63
CA ALA A 52 -7.53 8.46 8.73
C ALA A 52 -6.07 8.38 8.30
N VAL A 53 -5.67 7.35 7.53
CA VAL A 53 -4.30 7.24 6.96
C VAL A 53 -3.94 8.48 6.15
N LEU A 54 -4.85 8.96 5.28
CA LEU A 54 -4.61 10.17 4.47
C LEU A 54 -4.45 11.48 5.28
N ARG A 55 -4.76 11.47 6.58
CA ARG A 55 -4.69 12.62 7.49
C ARG A 55 -3.82 12.34 8.74
N PHE A 56 -3.06 11.25 8.76
CA PHE A 56 -2.36 10.80 9.96
C PHE A 56 -1.22 11.73 10.37
N THR A 57 -0.43 12.22 9.41
CA THR A 57 0.58 13.27 9.62
C THR A 57 0.14 14.58 8.94
N PRO A 58 0.66 15.75 9.35
CA PRO A 58 0.50 16.98 8.58
C PRO A 58 1.27 16.97 7.24
N ILE A 59 2.23 16.04 7.08
CA ILE A 59 3.09 15.96 5.90
C ILE A 59 2.39 15.09 4.84
N ARG A 60 1.64 15.76 3.96
CA ARG A 60 0.81 15.15 2.91
C ARG A 60 1.56 14.07 2.10
N GLN A 61 2.83 14.28 1.78
CA GLN A 61 3.65 13.30 1.04
C GLN A 61 3.86 11.97 1.78
N VAL A 62 4.02 12.01 3.11
CA VAL A 62 4.15 10.79 3.95
C VAL A 62 2.85 9.99 3.87
N ASN A 63 1.71 10.66 4.06
CA ASN A 63 0.40 10.02 4.00
C ASN A 63 0.12 9.40 2.62
N LEU A 64 0.52 10.06 1.53
CA LEU A 64 0.41 9.53 0.17
C LEU A 64 1.31 8.30 -0.06
N PHE A 65 2.55 8.30 0.43
CA PHE A 65 3.45 7.15 0.31
C PHE A 65 2.99 5.94 1.13
N VAL A 66 2.40 6.12 2.31
CA VAL A 66 1.76 4.99 3.04
C VAL A 66 0.64 4.36 2.20
N VAL A 67 -0.20 5.18 1.55
CA VAL A 67 -1.27 4.67 0.66
C VAL A 67 -0.69 4.00 -0.58
N GLN A 68 0.39 4.53 -1.17
CA GLN A 68 1.06 3.93 -2.32
C GLN A 68 1.66 2.55 -1.98
N GLN A 69 2.35 2.43 -0.84
CA GLN A 69 2.90 1.16 -0.35
C GLN A 69 1.80 0.14 -0.04
N LEU A 70 0.69 0.57 0.58
CA LEU A 70 -0.46 -0.30 0.88
C LEU A 70 -1.11 -0.82 -0.41
N LEU A 71 -1.30 0.06 -1.41
CA LEU A 71 -1.79 -0.31 -2.73
C LEU A 71 -0.86 -1.34 -3.39
N GLY A 72 0.46 -1.10 -3.40
CA GLY A 72 1.44 -2.02 -4.00
C GLY A 72 1.47 -3.40 -3.35
N LYS A 73 1.45 -3.46 -2.01
CA LYS A 73 1.40 -4.71 -1.24
C LYS A 73 0.08 -5.45 -1.51
N TRP A 74 -1.04 -4.74 -1.53
CA TRP A 74 -2.35 -5.31 -1.89
C TRP A 74 -2.41 -5.83 -3.33
N THR A 75 -1.87 -5.13 -4.33
CA THR A 75 -1.83 -5.64 -5.72
C THR A 75 -0.97 -6.90 -5.86
N ALA A 76 0.13 -7.01 -5.10
CA ALA A 76 0.94 -8.22 -5.07
C ALA A 76 0.19 -9.41 -4.43
N GLU A 77 -0.53 -9.18 -3.33
CA GLU A 77 -1.40 -10.18 -2.70
C GLU A 77 -2.53 -10.64 -3.66
N MET A 78 -3.14 -9.71 -4.42
CA MET A 78 -4.17 -10.08 -5.41
C MET A 78 -3.58 -10.82 -6.62
N ALA A 79 -2.31 -10.60 -6.97
CA ALA A 79 -1.62 -11.41 -7.98
C ALA A 79 -1.39 -12.85 -7.49
N GLN A 80 -1.10 -13.06 -6.21
CA GLN A 80 -0.93 -14.38 -5.59
C GLN A 80 -2.23 -15.20 -5.46
N LEU A 81 -3.40 -14.58 -5.61
CA LEU A 81 -4.68 -15.31 -5.65
C LEU A 81 -4.91 -16.07 -6.96
N ARG A 82 -4.24 -15.70 -8.06
CA ARG A 82 -4.33 -16.44 -9.33
C ARG A 82 -3.69 -17.82 -9.20
N SER A 83 -4.34 -18.84 -9.77
CA SER A 83 -3.86 -20.23 -9.77
C SER A 83 -4.04 -20.87 -11.15
N PRO A 84 -3.21 -21.85 -11.54
CA PRO A 84 -3.30 -22.52 -12.84
C PRO A 84 -4.49 -23.49 -12.97
N TYR A 85 -5.33 -23.62 -11.94
CA TYR A 85 -6.46 -24.57 -11.89
C TYR A 85 -7.83 -23.92 -12.09
N PHE A 86 -7.91 -22.59 -12.16
CA PHE A 86 -9.17 -21.86 -12.33
C PHE A 86 -9.02 -20.79 -13.42
N ASP A 87 -10.09 -20.54 -14.15
CA ASP A 87 -10.12 -19.44 -15.12
C ASP A 87 -10.33 -18.11 -14.39
N PHE A 88 -9.30 -17.26 -14.36
CA PHE A 88 -9.34 -15.91 -13.82
C PHE A 88 -9.64 -14.84 -14.88
N GLU A 89 -9.74 -15.23 -16.15
CA GLU A 89 -10.01 -14.35 -17.28
C GLU A 89 -11.45 -14.54 -17.84
N ASP A 90 -12.22 -15.46 -17.27
CA ASP A 90 -13.68 -15.45 -17.34
C ASP A 90 -14.28 -14.08 -16.93
N ALA A 91 -15.40 -13.71 -17.55
CA ALA A 91 -16.02 -12.40 -17.36
C ALA A 91 -16.69 -12.24 -15.98
N ASP A 92 -17.38 -13.28 -15.49
CA ASP A 92 -18.08 -13.26 -14.20
C ASP A 92 -17.05 -13.31 -13.05
N VAL A 93 -15.98 -14.11 -13.19
CA VAL A 93 -14.87 -14.16 -12.23
C VAL A 93 -14.17 -12.80 -12.12
N ARG A 94 -13.82 -12.16 -13.25
CA ARG A 94 -13.22 -10.81 -13.24
C ARG A 94 -14.16 -9.76 -12.65
N GLN A 95 -15.46 -9.83 -12.94
CA GLN A 95 -16.44 -8.91 -12.38
C GLN A 95 -16.56 -9.09 -10.86
N ALA A 96 -16.64 -10.33 -10.37
CA ALA A 96 -16.72 -10.65 -8.95
C ALA A 96 -15.46 -10.23 -8.18
N LEU A 97 -14.26 -10.52 -8.73
CA LEU A 97 -12.98 -10.09 -8.15
C LEU A 97 -12.87 -8.56 -8.09
N THR A 98 -13.28 -7.86 -9.16
CA THR A 98 -13.33 -6.39 -9.19
C THR A 98 -14.29 -5.82 -8.14
N GLN A 99 -15.46 -6.43 -7.95
CA GLN A 99 -16.39 -6.04 -6.88
C GLN A 99 -15.82 -6.27 -5.48
N PHE A 100 -15.20 -7.44 -5.24
CA PHE A 100 -14.51 -7.74 -3.98
C PHE A 100 -13.41 -6.72 -3.68
N MET A 101 -12.54 -6.42 -4.67
CA MET A 101 -11.50 -5.41 -4.54
C MET A 101 -12.07 -4.01 -4.24
N ASN A 102 -13.19 -3.63 -4.87
CA ASN A 102 -13.88 -2.37 -4.64
C ASN A 102 -14.53 -2.26 -3.25
N VAL A 103 -14.92 -3.37 -2.64
CA VAL A 103 -15.42 -3.42 -1.25
C VAL A 103 -14.25 -3.37 -0.26
N LEU A 104 -13.20 -4.16 -0.48
CA LEU A 104 -12.05 -4.27 0.43
C LEU A 104 -11.26 -2.96 0.50
N SER A 105 -11.03 -2.29 -0.62
CA SER A 105 -10.34 -0.98 -0.67
C SER A 105 -11.07 0.16 0.08
N ARG A 106 -12.37 0.01 0.36
CA ARG A 106 -13.16 0.92 1.23
C ARG A 106 -13.25 0.44 2.69
N ARG A 107 -12.64 -0.69 3.02
CA ARG A 107 -12.66 -1.34 4.35
C ARG A 107 -11.25 -1.59 4.89
N ILE A 108 -10.31 -0.72 4.51
CA ILE A 108 -8.98 -0.63 5.11
C ILE A 108 -9.12 -0.54 6.64
N LYS A 109 -8.42 -1.41 7.36
CA LYS A 109 -8.39 -1.46 8.83
C LYS A 109 -6.98 -1.82 9.29
N LEU A 110 -6.17 -0.81 9.61
CA LEU A 110 -4.78 -1.01 10.01
C LEU A 110 -4.62 -0.91 11.53
N SER A 111 -4.03 -1.93 12.13
CA SER A 111 -3.54 -1.91 13.52
C SER A 111 -2.09 -1.42 13.59
N ARG A 112 -1.64 -0.94 14.76
CA ARG A 112 -0.26 -0.46 14.98
C ARG A 112 0.84 -1.33 14.33
N PRO A 113 0.92 -2.66 14.52
CA PRO A 113 2.03 -3.46 13.99
C PRO A 113 2.10 -3.51 12.46
N ALA A 114 0.98 -3.29 11.77
CA ALA A 114 0.93 -3.23 10.30
C ALA A 114 1.20 -1.80 9.79
N PHE A 115 0.80 -0.77 10.54
CA PHE A 115 0.92 0.63 10.13
C PHE A 115 2.28 1.26 10.42
N GLU A 116 2.87 0.97 11.58
CA GLU A 116 4.16 1.54 12.01
C GLU A 116 5.32 1.30 11.00
N PRO A 117 5.52 0.10 10.42
CA PRO A 117 6.57 -0.09 9.40
C PRO A 117 6.26 0.65 8.09
N LEU A 118 4.99 0.75 7.67
CA LEU A 118 4.60 1.52 6.48
C LEU A 118 4.90 3.02 6.68
N LEU A 119 4.57 3.55 7.86
CA LEU A 119 4.85 4.93 8.23
C LEU A 119 6.37 5.21 8.26
N ALA A 120 7.17 4.30 8.84
CA ALA A 120 8.63 4.43 8.87
C ALA A 120 9.25 4.42 7.46
N GLU A 121 8.80 3.52 6.59
CA GLU A 121 9.19 3.45 5.18
C GLU A 121 8.79 4.76 4.46
N ALA A 122 7.54 5.23 4.62
CA ALA A 122 7.02 6.43 3.95
C ALA A 122 7.69 7.74 4.40
N ILE A 123 8.09 7.86 5.67
CA ILE A 123 8.92 8.98 6.15
C ILE A 123 10.30 8.95 5.49
N THR A 124 10.92 7.77 5.46
CA THR A 124 12.24 7.55 4.84
C THR A 124 12.20 7.87 3.34
N ASP A 125 11.14 7.46 2.64
CA ASP A 125 10.87 7.77 1.24
C ASP A 125 10.66 9.28 1.02
N THR A 126 9.90 9.95 1.88
CA THR A 126 9.61 11.40 1.76
C THR A 126 10.88 12.23 1.90
N LEU A 127 11.72 11.91 2.89
CA LEU A 127 13.04 12.52 3.02
C LEU A 127 13.89 12.20 1.79
N THR A 128 13.89 10.96 1.30
CA THR A 128 14.65 10.55 0.11
C THR A 128 14.27 11.35 -1.13
N GLY A 129 12.98 11.57 -1.41
CA GLY A 129 12.52 12.30 -2.61
C GLY A 129 12.68 13.81 -2.59
N SER A 130 12.94 14.40 -1.42
CA SER A 130 13.42 15.79 -1.33
C SER A 130 14.91 15.92 -1.71
N LEU A 131 15.70 14.88 -1.43
CA LEU A 131 17.17 14.87 -1.58
C LEU A 131 17.64 14.30 -2.93
N ASP A 132 16.97 13.27 -3.42
CA ASP A 132 17.23 12.60 -4.70
C ASP A 132 15.91 12.30 -5.46
N PRO A 133 15.48 13.23 -6.33
CA PRO A 133 14.34 13.03 -7.22
C PRO A 133 14.53 11.86 -8.21
N ALA A 134 15.76 11.48 -8.57
CA ALA A 134 16.02 10.40 -9.53
C ALA A 134 15.93 9.01 -8.89
N ASP A 135 16.33 8.84 -7.62
CA ASP A 135 16.01 7.63 -6.85
C ASP A 135 14.49 7.47 -6.72
N THR A 136 13.78 8.57 -6.47
CA THR A 136 12.31 8.59 -6.38
C THR A 136 11.64 8.25 -7.71
N PHE A 137 12.13 8.79 -8.84
CA PHE A 137 11.67 8.40 -10.17
C PHE A 137 11.81 6.89 -10.39
N THR A 138 13.00 6.36 -10.09
CA THR A 138 13.37 4.95 -10.29
C THR A 138 12.59 3.99 -9.39
N ARG A 139 12.31 4.37 -8.14
CA ARG A 139 11.70 3.49 -7.13
C ARG A 139 10.19 3.67 -6.95
N LYS A 140 9.64 4.87 -7.19
CA LYS A 140 8.23 5.19 -6.90
C LYS A 140 7.38 5.49 -8.13
N LEU A 141 7.96 5.70 -9.31
CA LEU A 141 7.21 5.81 -10.58
C LEU A 141 7.44 4.60 -11.49
N LEU A 142 8.71 4.20 -11.68
CA LEU A 142 9.09 3.06 -12.53
C LEU A 142 8.86 1.68 -11.89
N GLY A 143 8.86 1.56 -10.55
CA GLY A 143 8.63 0.29 -9.85
C GLY A 143 9.61 -0.81 -10.27
N GLU A 144 9.11 -2.02 -10.56
CA GLU A 144 9.89 -3.14 -11.09
C GLU A 144 9.87 -3.36 -12.63
N PRO A 145 8.85 -2.98 -13.43
CA PRO A 145 8.82 -3.34 -14.85
C PRO A 145 9.97 -2.79 -15.70
N THR A 146 10.25 -3.51 -16.79
CA THR A 146 11.33 -3.23 -17.77
C THR A 146 10.99 -2.09 -18.72
N ALA A 147 9.71 -1.90 -19.02
CA ALA A 147 9.18 -0.83 -19.85
C ALA A 147 7.86 -0.30 -19.27
N CYS A 148 7.56 0.97 -19.50
CA CYS A 148 6.33 1.63 -19.04
C CYS A 148 5.82 2.63 -20.08
N THR A 149 4.52 2.91 -20.10
CA THR A 149 3.94 4.03 -20.87
C THR A 149 3.88 5.32 -20.03
N PRO A 150 3.87 6.52 -20.65
CA PRO A 150 3.72 7.78 -19.92
C PRO A 150 2.42 7.89 -19.11
N GLU A 151 1.37 7.19 -19.52
CA GLU A 151 0.06 7.17 -18.84
C GLU A 151 0.14 6.41 -17.50
N GLN A 152 0.81 5.25 -17.48
CA GLN A 152 1.10 4.50 -16.26
C GLN A 152 1.94 5.33 -15.27
N LEU A 153 2.95 6.05 -15.78
CA LEU A 153 3.77 6.95 -14.97
C LEU A 153 2.96 8.13 -14.40
N ARG A 154 1.96 8.65 -15.15
CA ARG A 154 1.02 9.67 -14.65
C ARG A 154 0.05 9.13 -13.58
N GLU A 155 -0.25 7.83 -13.54
CA GLU A 155 -0.97 7.23 -12.41
C GLU A 155 -0.11 7.19 -11.15
N SER A 156 1.14 6.73 -11.23
CA SER A 156 2.08 6.75 -10.10
C SER A 156 2.32 8.16 -9.57
N LEU A 157 2.37 9.16 -10.45
CA LEU A 157 2.54 10.58 -10.12
C LEU A 157 1.40 11.15 -9.23
N ARG A 158 0.22 10.51 -9.18
CA ARG A 158 -0.89 10.89 -8.27
C ARG A 158 -0.50 10.81 -6.78
N TYR A 159 0.51 10.02 -6.45
CA TYR A 159 1.04 9.81 -5.10
C TYR A 159 2.24 10.71 -4.77
N LEU A 160 2.66 11.57 -5.70
CA LEU A 160 3.67 12.61 -5.48
C LEU A 160 3.05 14.00 -5.34
N ASP A 161 3.63 14.75 -4.42
CA ASP A 161 3.31 16.14 -4.06
C ASP A 161 4.62 16.97 -4.08
N VAL A 162 5.70 16.42 -3.51
CA VAL A 162 7.06 16.99 -3.54
C VAL A 162 7.66 16.89 -4.95
N ASN A 163 8.27 17.98 -5.43
CA ASN A 163 8.89 18.09 -6.76
C ASN A 163 7.98 17.76 -7.97
N LYS A 164 6.66 17.63 -7.75
CA LYS A 164 5.65 17.20 -8.74
C LYS A 164 5.76 17.87 -10.12
N PRO A 165 5.94 19.20 -10.26
CA PRO A 165 6.04 19.85 -11.58
C PRO A 165 7.25 19.41 -12.42
N VAL A 166 8.35 18.97 -11.79
CA VAL A 166 9.54 18.47 -12.50
C VAL A 166 9.28 17.07 -13.08
N PHE A 167 8.49 16.25 -12.40
CA PHE A 167 8.01 14.98 -12.95
C PHE A 167 6.95 15.18 -14.04
N GLU A 168 6.01 16.10 -13.87
CA GLU A 168 4.97 16.40 -14.87
C GLU A 168 5.60 16.92 -16.17
N SER A 169 6.44 17.96 -16.08
CA SER A 169 7.15 18.50 -17.24
C SER A 169 8.07 17.49 -17.93
N PHE A 170 8.61 16.50 -17.22
CA PHE A 170 9.36 15.40 -17.84
C PHE A 170 8.45 14.49 -18.67
N LEU A 171 7.32 14.05 -18.09
CA LEU A 171 6.36 13.17 -18.77
C LEU A 171 5.70 13.85 -19.98
N ASP A 172 5.56 15.17 -19.95
CA ASP A 172 5.13 15.97 -21.09
C ASP A 172 6.16 16.00 -22.25
N THR A 173 7.42 15.59 -22.03
CA THR A 173 8.42 15.41 -23.11
C THR A 173 8.42 14.03 -23.76
N LEU A 174 7.61 13.08 -23.26
CA LEU A 174 7.58 11.69 -23.74
C LEU A 174 6.50 11.48 -24.81
N PRO A 175 6.73 10.59 -25.80
CA PRO A 175 5.70 10.24 -26.79
C PRO A 175 4.55 9.47 -26.12
N ALA A 176 3.34 10.04 -26.16
CA ALA A 176 2.14 9.45 -25.56
C ALA A 176 1.81 8.07 -26.15
N GLY A 177 1.37 7.14 -25.31
CA GLY A 177 1.01 5.77 -25.68
C GLY A 177 2.16 4.87 -26.17
N GLN A 178 3.41 5.34 -26.20
CA GLN A 178 4.57 4.53 -26.59
C GLN A 178 5.32 4.05 -25.35
N GLU A 179 5.45 2.73 -25.18
CA GLU A 179 6.32 2.12 -24.17
C GLU A 179 7.77 2.63 -24.29
N GLN A 180 8.39 2.94 -23.15
CA GLN A 180 9.77 3.38 -23.05
C GLN A 180 10.54 2.47 -22.08
N GLU A 181 11.77 2.11 -22.44
CA GLU A 181 12.64 1.29 -21.59
C GLU A 181 13.04 2.01 -20.29
N ARG A 182 13.12 1.26 -19.20
CA ARG A 182 13.50 1.73 -17.87
C ARG A 182 14.79 2.57 -17.86
N ASP A 183 15.87 2.04 -18.42
CA ASP A 183 17.19 2.67 -18.35
C ASP A 183 17.27 3.94 -19.22
N TYR A 184 16.53 3.98 -20.33
CA TYR A 184 16.32 5.18 -21.13
C TYR A 184 15.58 6.25 -20.32
N LEU A 185 14.47 5.89 -19.67
CA LEU A 185 13.68 6.81 -18.84
C LEU A 185 14.51 7.37 -17.67
N VAL A 186 15.24 6.54 -16.92
CA VAL A 186 16.11 6.99 -15.81
C VAL A 186 17.20 7.95 -16.31
N SER A 187 17.84 7.62 -17.44
CA SER A 187 18.90 8.44 -18.03
C SER A 187 18.37 9.79 -18.52
N ARG A 188 17.22 9.79 -19.20
CA ARG A 188 16.55 11.01 -19.69
C ARG A 188 16.03 11.87 -18.54
N PHE A 189 15.51 11.26 -17.46
CA PHE A 189 15.03 11.99 -16.28
C PHE A 189 16.16 12.74 -15.58
N ARG A 190 17.36 12.15 -15.44
CA ARG A 190 18.52 12.87 -14.87
C ARG A 190 18.88 14.12 -15.65
N LEU A 191 18.93 14.04 -16.99
CA LEU A 191 19.19 15.20 -17.85
C LEU A 191 18.10 16.28 -17.71
N HIS A 192 16.83 15.87 -17.57
CA HIS A 192 15.73 16.81 -17.30
C HIS A 192 15.82 17.46 -15.91
N GLN A 193 16.20 16.70 -14.88
CA GLN A 193 16.43 17.20 -13.52
C GLN A 193 17.59 18.21 -13.47
N GLU A 194 18.67 17.97 -14.22
CA GLU A 194 19.79 18.92 -14.36
C GLU A 194 19.34 20.22 -15.05
N ALA A 195 18.54 20.12 -16.14
CA ALA A 195 17.98 21.28 -16.82
C ALA A 195 16.96 22.05 -15.97
N CYS A 196 16.15 21.35 -15.16
CA CYS A 196 15.11 21.92 -14.31
C CYS A 196 15.53 22.15 -12.86
N GLN A 197 16.84 22.17 -12.55
CA GLN A 197 17.34 22.26 -11.17
C GLN A 197 16.79 23.48 -10.40
N ALA A 198 16.56 24.61 -11.09
CA ALA A 198 15.99 25.82 -10.50
C ALA A 198 14.47 25.73 -10.16
N GLN A 199 13.79 24.66 -10.57
CA GLN A 199 12.38 24.39 -10.26
C GLN A 199 12.20 23.35 -9.13
N LEU A 200 13.29 22.73 -8.66
CA LEU A 200 13.25 21.80 -7.54
C LEU A 200 12.91 22.54 -6.23
N GLN A 201 12.04 21.93 -5.44
CA GLN A 201 11.67 22.42 -4.12
C GLN A 201 12.88 22.36 -3.18
N PRO A 202 13.23 23.45 -2.45
CA PRO A 202 14.30 23.43 -1.46
C PRO A 202 14.07 22.36 -0.38
N VAL A 203 15.09 21.52 -0.15
CA VAL A 203 15.13 20.48 0.88
C VAL A 203 14.65 20.99 2.24
N LEU A 204 15.11 22.19 2.61
CA LEU A 204 14.78 22.87 3.86
C LEU A 204 13.26 22.94 4.13
N LEU A 205 12.43 23.17 3.11
CA LEU A 205 10.97 23.24 3.29
C LEU A 205 10.33 21.91 3.70
N VAL A 206 10.98 20.78 3.41
CA VAL A 206 10.56 19.44 3.84
C VAL A 206 11.15 19.13 5.21
N VAL A 207 12.42 19.48 5.44
CA VAL A 207 13.09 19.33 6.74
C VAL A 207 12.40 20.13 7.84
N GLU A 208 11.97 21.36 7.57
CA GLU A 208 11.22 22.21 8.51
C GLU A 208 9.90 21.56 8.96
N GLN A 209 9.15 20.93 8.03
CA GLN A 209 7.92 20.20 8.37
C GLN A 209 8.19 18.99 9.28
N PHE A 210 9.30 18.29 9.04
CA PHE A 210 9.72 17.16 9.89
C PHE A 210 10.21 17.62 11.27
N ASN A 211 10.98 18.69 11.33
CA ASN A 211 11.56 19.26 12.55
C ASN A 211 10.50 19.71 13.58
N VAL A 212 9.27 20.03 13.13
CA VAL A 212 8.11 20.31 13.99
C VAL A 212 7.57 19.05 14.68
N LEU A 213 7.77 17.85 14.10
CA LEU A 213 7.28 16.57 14.62
C LEU A 213 8.33 15.84 15.48
N LEU A 214 9.59 15.84 15.03
CA LEU A 214 10.77 15.33 15.74
C LEU A 214 11.99 16.15 15.26
N PRO A 215 12.82 16.73 16.14
CA PRO A 215 13.89 17.62 15.70
C PRO A 215 14.89 16.95 14.75
N ILE A 216 15.21 17.64 13.65
CA ILE A 216 16.16 17.20 12.62
C ILE A 216 16.71 18.40 11.85
N THR A 217 18.01 18.38 11.55
CA THR A 217 18.68 19.34 10.67
C THR A 217 19.07 18.72 9.33
N GLU A 218 19.40 19.54 8.33
CA GLU A 218 19.94 19.04 7.06
C GLU A 218 21.33 18.39 7.25
N ASP A 219 22.14 18.91 8.19
CA ASP A 219 23.43 18.32 8.55
C ASP A 219 23.31 16.90 9.13
N ASP A 220 22.22 16.60 9.83
CA ASP A 220 21.95 15.25 10.33
C ASP A 220 21.76 14.26 9.18
N LEU A 221 21.28 14.66 8.00
CA LEU A 221 20.93 13.75 6.90
C LEU A 221 22.15 13.25 6.10
N TYR A 222 23.29 13.95 6.15
CA TYR A 222 24.51 13.52 5.45
C TYR A 222 25.16 12.29 6.13
N GLU A 223 25.88 11.48 5.35
CA GLU A 223 26.97 10.69 5.91
C GLU A 223 27.98 11.65 6.52
N LEU A 224 28.21 11.53 7.83
CA LEU A 224 29.45 12.04 8.41
C LEU A 224 30.57 11.29 7.69
N ALA A 225 31.34 12.00 6.85
CA ALA A 225 32.59 11.47 6.34
C ALA A 225 33.39 10.97 7.54
N PRO A 226 33.96 9.76 7.50
CA PRO A 226 34.51 9.11 8.68
C PRO A 226 35.56 10.01 9.31
N GLN A 227 35.18 10.66 10.40
CA GLN A 227 36.14 11.31 11.28
C GLN A 227 36.99 10.17 11.80
N THR A 228 38.28 10.19 11.44
CA THR A 228 39.28 9.32 12.04
C THR A 228 39.08 9.41 13.54
N GLU A 229 38.76 8.28 14.20
CA GLU A 229 38.62 8.27 15.64
C GLU A 229 39.86 8.94 16.23
N PRO A 230 39.73 9.97 17.10
CA PRO A 230 40.89 10.56 17.74
C PRO A 230 41.57 9.44 18.52
N GLU A 231 42.76 9.06 18.04
CA GLU A 231 43.43 7.80 18.30
C GLU A 231 43.26 7.38 19.75
N ARG A 232 42.53 6.27 20.00
CA ARG A 232 42.19 5.82 21.35
C ARG A 232 43.47 5.41 22.06
N ALA A 233 44.09 6.37 22.73
CA ALA A 233 45.47 6.33 23.19
C ALA A 233 45.77 5.00 23.87
N ALA A 234 46.63 4.20 23.24
CA ALA A 234 47.02 2.90 23.76
C ALA A 234 47.65 3.08 25.15
N PRO A 235 47.14 2.42 26.21
CA PRO A 235 47.80 2.46 27.51
C PRO A 235 49.19 1.85 27.38
N ALA A 236 50.22 2.65 27.65
CA ALA A 236 51.60 2.28 27.36
C ALA A 236 52.06 1.03 28.12
N ALA A 237 52.80 0.15 27.43
CA ALA A 237 53.32 -1.07 28.01
C ALA A 237 54.50 -0.81 28.97
N SER A 238 54.60 -1.65 30.01
CA SER A 238 55.76 -1.75 30.90
C SER A 238 55.81 -3.15 31.55
N PRO A 239 56.99 -3.65 31.97
CA PRO A 239 57.45 -4.93 31.43
C PRO A 239 57.26 -6.15 32.36
N ALA A 240 57.40 -7.34 31.75
CA ALA A 240 57.46 -8.62 32.44
C ALA A 240 58.84 -8.91 33.07
N PRO A 241 58.88 -9.74 34.13
CA PRO A 241 60.03 -10.60 34.46
C PRO A 241 59.81 -12.08 34.07
N ALA A 242 60.90 -12.85 34.04
CA ALA A 242 60.98 -14.20 33.45
C ALA A 242 60.48 -15.37 34.33
N ALA A 243 60.32 -16.54 33.69
CA ALA A 243 60.08 -17.85 34.32
C ALA A 243 61.39 -18.54 34.80
N PRO A 244 61.28 -19.61 35.63
CA PRO A 244 61.68 -20.97 35.18
C PRO A 244 60.55 -22.02 35.45
N VAL A 245 60.27 -23.06 34.66
CA VAL A 245 61.03 -24.20 34.05
C VAL A 245 61.01 -25.49 34.92
N ALA A 246 60.77 -26.64 34.26
CA ALA A 246 60.85 -28.04 34.73
C ALA A 246 59.75 -28.51 35.73
N ALA A 247 59.19 -29.74 35.67
CA ALA A 247 59.31 -30.89 34.75
C ALA A 247 57.97 -31.72 34.79
N ALA A 248 57.77 -32.97 34.31
CA ALA A 248 58.67 -34.03 33.84
C ALA A 248 58.02 -35.01 32.81
N THR A 249 58.11 -36.33 33.05
CA THR A 249 57.81 -37.50 32.20
C THR A 249 56.72 -38.38 32.87
N ALA A 250 56.23 -39.55 32.40
CA ALA A 250 56.64 -40.61 31.44
C ALA A 250 55.41 -41.53 31.13
N THR A 251 55.34 -42.56 30.26
CA THR A 251 56.07 -43.01 29.04
C THR A 251 55.39 -44.29 28.43
N SER A 252 55.56 -44.53 27.12
CA SER A 252 55.42 -45.81 26.36
C SER A 252 54.05 -46.40 25.94
N ALA A 253 54.09 -47.10 24.79
CA ALA A 253 53.07 -47.96 24.13
C ALA A 253 53.60 -49.44 24.13
N PRO A 254 53.26 -50.44 23.25
CA PRO A 254 52.37 -50.50 22.06
C PRO A 254 51.51 -51.81 21.89
N ALA A 255 50.71 -51.88 20.79
CA ALA A 255 50.37 -53.04 19.88
C ALA A 255 49.87 -54.42 20.45
N PRO A 256 49.15 -55.30 19.69
CA PRO A 256 49.03 -55.40 18.22
C PRO A 256 47.63 -55.78 17.61
N GLU A 257 47.62 -56.02 16.30
CA GLU A 257 46.58 -56.65 15.41
C GLU A 257 46.86 -58.17 15.21
N PRO A 258 46.22 -58.99 14.30
CA PRO A 258 45.01 -58.83 13.43
C PRO A 258 44.02 -60.04 13.36
N ALA A 259 42.85 -59.87 12.70
CA ALA A 259 42.03 -60.87 11.92
C ALA A 259 40.60 -60.29 11.69
N ALA A 260 39.98 -60.18 10.50
CA ALA A 260 39.62 -61.16 9.44
C ALA A 260 38.46 -62.11 9.87
N ILE A 261 37.36 -62.38 9.14
CA ILE A 261 36.92 -62.14 7.72
C ILE A 261 35.37 -62.00 7.67
N ALA A 262 34.79 -61.13 6.81
CA ALA A 262 33.51 -61.35 6.07
C ALA A 262 33.15 -60.18 5.13
N ALA A 263 32.44 -60.46 4.03
CA ALA A 263 32.06 -59.48 2.97
C ALA A 263 30.61 -59.77 2.46
N PRO A 264 30.02 -58.97 1.52
CA PRO A 264 28.57 -58.68 1.51
C PRO A 264 27.74 -59.56 0.54
N PRO A 265 26.46 -59.21 0.30
CA PRO A 265 26.18 -58.44 -0.92
C PRO A 265 25.17 -57.27 -0.76
N VAL A 266 25.14 -56.40 -1.78
CA VAL A 266 24.18 -55.29 -1.96
C VAL A 266 22.89 -55.76 -2.64
N PRO A 267 21.81 -54.97 -2.56
CA PRO A 267 20.84 -54.91 -3.65
C PRO A 267 20.47 -53.48 -4.12
N VAL A 268 20.72 -53.25 -5.42
CA VAL A 268 19.90 -52.49 -6.40
C VAL A 268 19.57 -51.00 -6.15
N ALA A 269 19.81 -50.18 -7.18
CA ALA A 269 19.34 -48.80 -7.29
C ALA A 269 18.51 -48.58 -8.57
N GLN A 270 17.45 -47.76 -8.50
CA GLN A 270 16.70 -47.15 -9.62
C GLN A 270 15.56 -46.26 -9.05
N PRO A 271 15.06 -45.24 -9.77
CA PRO A 271 15.79 -44.23 -10.55
C PRO A 271 15.34 -42.78 -10.23
N GLU A 272 16.15 -41.79 -10.59
CA GLU A 272 15.76 -40.37 -10.53
C GLU A 272 14.78 -39.98 -11.67
N PRO A 273 13.76 -39.15 -11.41
CA PRO A 273 12.93 -38.57 -12.47
C PRO A 273 13.68 -37.42 -13.17
N LYS A 274 14.05 -37.65 -14.44
CA LYS A 274 14.70 -36.67 -15.31
C LYS A 274 13.78 -35.44 -15.53
N PRO A 275 14.29 -34.19 -15.44
CA PRO A 275 13.47 -33.00 -15.67
C PRO A 275 13.00 -32.92 -17.13
N ALA A 276 11.68 -32.76 -17.31
CA ALA A 276 11.07 -32.33 -18.56
C ALA A 276 11.28 -30.81 -18.76
N PRO A 277 11.34 -30.31 -20.01
CA PRO A 277 11.74 -28.92 -20.27
C PRO A 277 10.68 -27.92 -19.80
N VAL A 278 11.17 -26.77 -19.30
CA VAL A 278 10.34 -25.60 -19.01
C VAL A 278 9.74 -25.09 -20.32
N VAL A 279 8.41 -25.17 -20.46
CA VAL A 279 7.69 -24.38 -21.47
C VAL A 279 7.68 -22.94 -20.96
N ALA A 280 8.60 -22.13 -21.49
CA ALA A 280 8.66 -20.70 -21.22
C ALA A 280 7.56 -19.97 -22.02
N GLU A 281 6.30 -20.24 -21.68
CA GLU A 281 5.19 -19.41 -22.15
C GLU A 281 5.24 -18.06 -21.41
N ALA A 282 5.18 -16.97 -22.17
CA ALA A 282 5.55 -15.67 -21.67
C ALA A 282 4.52 -15.13 -20.67
N ALA A 283 4.94 -14.98 -19.41
CA ALA A 283 4.18 -14.29 -18.38
C ALA A 283 4.03 -12.81 -18.76
N GLN A 284 2.93 -12.46 -19.44
CA GLN A 284 2.57 -11.08 -19.76
C GLN A 284 2.31 -10.32 -18.45
N PRO A 285 3.02 -9.21 -18.17
CA PRO A 285 2.97 -8.58 -16.86
C PRO A 285 1.71 -7.73 -16.67
N ALA A 286 0.75 -8.26 -15.90
CA ALA A 286 -0.12 -7.55 -14.95
C ALA A 286 -0.85 -6.23 -15.35
N ALA A 287 -0.90 -5.87 -16.63
CA ALA A 287 -1.28 -4.52 -17.07
C ALA A 287 -2.75 -4.13 -16.81
N ASP A 288 -3.68 -5.09 -16.87
CA ASP A 288 -5.13 -4.82 -16.77
C ASP A 288 -5.67 -4.72 -15.32
N LEU A 289 -4.81 -4.75 -14.29
CA LEU A 289 -5.21 -4.42 -12.92
C LEU A 289 -5.25 -2.89 -12.68
N ALA A 290 -6.00 -2.18 -13.53
CA ALA A 290 -6.19 -0.72 -13.53
C ALA A 290 -7.05 -0.19 -12.33
N GLY A 291 -6.80 -0.71 -11.13
CA GLY A 291 -7.39 -0.26 -9.87
C GLY A 291 -6.56 0.81 -9.14
N ALA A 292 -5.34 1.10 -9.60
CA ALA A 292 -4.36 1.94 -8.90
C ALA A 292 -4.83 3.39 -8.71
N GLY A 293 -5.17 4.09 -9.80
CA GLY A 293 -5.75 5.43 -9.73
C GLY A 293 -7.06 5.49 -8.92
N SER A 294 -7.82 4.40 -8.90
CA SER A 294 -9.14 4.31 -8.26
C SER A 294 -9.09 4.32 -6.73
N LEU A 295 -8.03 3.79 -6.08
CA LEU A 295 -7.96 3.74 -4.61
C LEU A 295 -7.82 5.15 -4.01
N TYR A 296 -6.92 5.99 -4.56
CA TYR A 296 -6.78 7.39 -4.13
C TYR A 296 -8.05 8.21 -4.41
N GLU A 297 -8.70 8.01 -5.56
CA GLU A 297 -9.96 8.68 -5.89
C GLU A 297 -11.09 8.31 -4.92
N LYS A 298 -11.25 7.03 -4.57
CA LYS A 298 -12.24 6.57 -3.58
C LYS A 298 -12.02 7.22 -2.22
N LEU A 299 -10.80 7.16 -1.69
CA LEU A 299 -10.47 7.73 -0.38
C LEU A 299 -10.59 9.26 -0.37
N ARG A 300 -10.32 9.94 -1.48
CA ARG A 300 -10.54 11.39 -1.62
C ARG A 300 -12.02 11.74 -1.75
N ALA A 301 -12.84 10.93 -2.43
CA ALA A 301 -14.28 11.14 -2.51
C ALA A 301 -14.95 11.03 -1.13
N GLU A 302 -14.48 10.10 -0.27
CA GLU A 302 -14.94 9.96 1.12
C GLU A 302 -14.56 11.17 1.99
N GLN A 303 -13.45 11.86 1.72
CA GLN A 303 -13.10 13.11 2.42
C GLN A 303 -14.12 14.24 2.19
N SER A 304 -14.70 14.31 0.98
CA SER A 304 -15.72 15.30 0.62
C SER A 304 -17.11 14.99 1.20
N ALA A 305 -17.28 13.86 1.90
CA ALA A 305 -18.58 13.32 2.31
C ALA A 305 -18.71 13.08 3.84
N ALA A 306 -17.76 13.55 4.65
CA ALA A 306 -17.75 13.30 6.09
C ALA A 306 -18.80 14.17 6.84
N PRO A 307 -19.75 13.57 7.60
CA PRO A 307 -20.73 14.30 8.39
C PRO A 307 -20.12 14.88 9.68
N THR A 308 -20.84 15.82 10.30
CA THR A 308 -20.39 16.50 11.53
C THR A 308 -20.74 15.71 12.80
N LEU A 309 -20.02 16.00 13.90
CA LEU A 309 -20.06 15.31 15.21
C LEU A 309 -21.46 15.11 15.83
N SER A 310 -22.47 15.86 15.37
CA SER A 310 -23.88 15.74 15.74
C SER A 310 -24.46 14.33 15.54
N GLU A 311 -23.93 13.54 14.60
CA GLU A 311 -24.50 12.25 14.19
C GLU A 311 -23.96 11.06 15.02
N THR A 312 -22.75 11.18 15.57
CA THR A 312 -22.06 10.09 16.30
C THR A 312 -22.78 9.67 17.59
N LEU A 313 -23.49 10.60 18.26
CA LEU A 313 -24.20 10.34 19.53
C LEU A 313 -25.44 9.42 19.39
N ARG A 314 -25.80 8.97 18.19
CA ARG A 314 -27.02 8.14 17.96
C ARG A 314 -26.75 6.65 17.74
N GLN A 315 -25.50 6.21 17.59
CA GLN A 315 -25.17 4.82 17.24
C GLN A 315 -24.92 3.91 18.46
N ASP A 316 -24.88 4.45 19.68
CA ASP A 316 -24.43 3.75 20.89
C ASP A 316 -25.52 2.86 21.55
N ARG A 317 -26.26 2.10 20.73
CA ARG A 317 -27.22 1.09 21.21
C ARG A 317 -27.12 -0.25 20.49
N THR A 318 -26.26 -1.09 21.07
CA THR A 318 -26.38 -2.56 21.23
C THR A 318 -26.36 -3.43 19.97
N ALA A 319 -25.35 -4.29 19.89
CA ALA A 319 -25.22 -5.37 18.91
C ALA A 319 -25.48 -6.75 19.55
N THR A 320 -25.69 -7.80 18.73
CA THR A 320 -25.20 -9.17 18.99
C THR A 320 -25.25 -10.02 17.70
N LEU A 321 -24.75 -11.25 17.75
CA LEU A 321 -24.36 -12.07 16.58
C LEU A 321 -25.09 -13.42 16.49
N ALA A 322 -25.06 -13.98 15.27
CA ALA A 322 -25.11 -15.41 14.90
C ALA A 322 -26.47 -16.12 14.63
N ASP A 323 -26.43 -16.89 13.53
CA ASP A 323 -27.24 -18.05 13.11
C ASP A 323 -28.73 -18.17 13.47
N LYS A 324 -29.53 -17.48 12.65
CA LYS A 324 -30.46 -18.12 11.68
C LYS A 324 -30.64 -17.18 10.50
N ALA A 325 -30.87 -17.70 9.29
CA ALA A 325 -31.28 -16.87 8.16
C ALA A 325 -32.63 -16.20 8.51
N PRO A 326 -32.65 -14.88 8.76
CA PRO A 326 -33.80 -14.27 9.43
C PRO A 326 -34.95 -14.11 8.45
N LYS A 327 -36.18 -14.29 8.95
CA LYS A 327 -37.36 -13.83 8.22
C LYS A 327 -37.24 -12.30 8.12
N VAL A 328 -37.30 -11.78 6.91
CA VAL A 328 -36.99 -10.37 6.64
C VAL A 328 -38.08 -9.49 7.22
N GLU A 329 -37.80 -8.83 8.35
CA GLU A 329 -38.76 -7.95 9.02
C GLU A 329 -38.99 -6.64 8.23
N SER A 330 -37.97 -6.17 7.51
CA SER A 330 -38.02 -4.96 6.67
C SER A 330 -37.29 -5.11 5.33
N LEU A 331 -37.96 -4.75 4.24
CA LEU A 331 -37.44 -4.57 2.89
C LEU A 331 -36.31 -3.54 2.85
N ARG A 332 -36.41 -2.46 3.63
CA ARG A 332 -35.36 -1.42 3.75
C ARG A 332 -33.98 -2.01 4.12
N GLU A 333 -33.97 -3.07 4.91
CA GLU A 333 -32.76 -3.78 5.35
C GLU A 333 -32.40 -4.94 4.42
N ALA A 334 -33.40 -5.61 3.85
CA ALA A 334 -33.21 -6.69 2.87
C ALA A 334 -32.65 -6.24 1.50
N ILE A 335 -32.90 -4.99 1.10
CA ILE A 335 -32.40 -4.40 -0.15
C ILE A 335 -30.93 -4.01 0.03
N SER A 336 -30.04 -4.71 -0.69
CA SER A 336 -28.60 -4.41 -0.64
C SER A 336 -28.31 -3.01 -1.21
N ILE A 337 -27.16 -2.41 -0.84
CA ILE A 337 -26.86 -1.03 -1.24
C ILE A 337 -26.76 -0.85 -2.77
N ASN A 338 -26.30 -1.88 -3.50
CA ASN A 338 -26.29 -1.86 -4.97
C ASN A 338 -27.71 -2.02 -5.56
N GLN A 339 -28.56 -2.86 -4.95
CA GLN A 339 -29.97 -2.97 -5.33
C GLN A 339 -30.72 -1.65 -5.08
N ARG A 340 -30.41 -0.95 -3.98
CA ARG A 340 -30.97 0.37 -3.65
C ARG A 340 -30.67 1.40 -4.74
N PHE A 341 -29.41 1.55 -5.14
CA PHE A 341 -29.06 2.47 -6.23
C PHE A 341 -29.71 2.08 -7.56
N SER A 342 -29.77 0.78 -7.87
CA SER A 342 -30.48 0.29 -9.07
C SER A 342 -31.98 0.62 -9.03
N PHE A 343 -32.66 0.43 -7.89
CA PHE A 343 -34.08 0.78 -7.78
C PHE A 343 -34.33 2.29 -7.80
N ILE A 344 -33.50 3.10 -7.13
CA ILE A 344 -33.63 4.57 -7.17
C ILE A 344 -33.52 5.08 -8.61
N ASN A 345 -32.49 4.67 -9.34
CA ASN A 345 -32.24 5.13 -10.70
C ASN A 345 -33.29 4.57 -11.69
N GLU A 346 -33.49 3.26 -11.71
CA GLU A 346 -34.33 2.61 -12.72
C GLU A 346 -35.82 2.72 -12.40
N LEU A 347 -36.25 2.47 -11.16
CA LEU A 347 -37.68 2.48 -10.81
C LEU A 347 -38.18 3.87 -10.38
N PHE A 348 -37.37 4.66 -9.67
CA PHE A 348 -37.79 5.96 -9.15
C PHE A 348 -37.18 7.16 -9.92
N ASN A 349 -36.57 6.91 -11.08
CA ASN A 349 -36.02 7.93 -11.98
C ASN A 349 -34.98 8.88 -11.31
N GLY A 350 -34.33 8.42 -10.23
CA GLY A 350 -33.40 9.20 -9.40
C GLY A 350 -34.00 9.75 -8.09
N GLU A 351 -35.33 9.72 -7.91
CA GLU A 351 -36.02 10.31 -6.76
C GLU A 351 -35.88 9.48 -5.48
N ASN A 352 -34.73 9.64 -4.82
CA ASN A 352 -34.34 8.93 -3.61
C ASN A 352 -35.35 9.09 -2.45
N MET A 353 -35.97 10.27 -2.31
CA MET A 353 -36.99 10.48 -1.26
C MET A 353 -38.27 9.70 -1.53
N GLU A 354 -38.70 9.62 -2.79
CA GLU A 354 -39.90 8.86 -3.16
C GLU A 354 -39.67 7.34 -3.10
N TYR A 355 -38.49 6.87 -3.50
CA TYR A 355 -38.05 5.49 -3.26
C TYR A 355 -38.16 5.14 -1.77
N HIS A 356 -37.63 5.98 -0.89
CA HIS A 356 -37.66 5.72 0.55
C HIS A 356 -39.09 5.72 1.11
N ALA A 357 -39.98 6.60 0.65
CA ALA A 357 -41.39 6.60 1.02
C ALA A 357 -42.11 5.33 0.53
N ALA A 358 -41.89 4.90 -0.71
CA ALA A 358 -42.51 3.70 -1.28
C ALA A 358 -42.07 2.41 -0.59
N ILE A 359 -40.78 2.26 -0.27
CA ILE A 359 -40.28 1.10 0.50
C ILE A 359 -40.82 1.11 1.93
N GLN A 360 -40.91 2.28 2.59
CA GLN A 360 -41.52 2.38 3.92
C GLN A 360 -43.02 2.02 3.90
N HIS A 361 -43.75 2.38 2.84
CA HIS A 361 -45.15 1.96 2.67
C HIS A 361 -45.26 0.45 2.47
N LEU A 362 -44.46 -0.14 1.57
CA LEU A 362 -44.39 -1.60 1.35
C LEU A 362 -44.01 -2.38 2.61
N ASP A 363 -43.19 -1.80 3.49
CA ASP A 363 -42.88 -2.39 4.79
C ASP A 363 -44.06 -2.35 5.77
N THR A 364 -44.92 -1.33 5.67
CA THR A 364 -46.12 -1.18 6.51
C THR A 364 -47.27 -2.12 6.09
N LEU A 365 -47.25 -2.66 4.86
CA LEU A 365 -48.32 -3.54 4.36
C LEU A 365 -48.30 -4.95 5.00
N PRO A 366 -49.48 -5.53 5.33
CA PRO A 366 -49.57 -6.79 6.08
C PRO A 366 -49.65 -8.07 5.23
N SER A 367 -49.80 -7.98 3.90
CA SER A 367 -49.94 -9.15 2.99
C SER A 367 -49.07 -8.98 1.74
N PRO A 368 -48.49 -10.07 1.21
CA PRO A 368 -47.72 -10.05 -0.03
C PRO A 368 -48.59 -9.66 -1.23
N ASP A 369 -49.85 -10.12 -1.31
CA ASP A 369 -50.74 -9.84 -2.43
C ASP A 369 -51.06 -8.34 -2.52
N ILE A 370 -51.32 -7.70 -1.37
CA ILE A 370 -51.54 -6.25 -1.30
C ILE A 370 -50.27 -5.49 -1.72
N ALA A 371 -49.09 -5.92 -1.25
CA ALA A 371 -47.82 -5.32 -1.63
C ALA A 371 -47.52 -5.48 -3.14
N LYS A 372 -47.77 -6.66 -3.72
CA LYS A 372 -47.61 -6.91 -5.15
C LYS A 372 -48.58 -6.08 -6.00
N ARG A 373 -49.82 -5.91 -5.55
CA ARG A 373 -50.79 -5.02 -6.22
C ARG A 373 -50.37 -3.56 -6.15
N TYR A 374 -49.90 -3.06 -5.00
CA TYR A 374 -49.35 -1.69 -4.90
C TYR A 374 -48.14 -1.45 -5.84
N VAL A 375 -47.26 -2.45 -5.99
CA VAL A 375 -46.16 -2.40 -6.99
C VAL A 375 -46.72 -2.35 -8.42
N ASN A 376 -47.63 -3.26 -8.77
CA ASN A 376 -48.06 -3.46 -10.15
C ASN A 376 -49.12 -2.45 -10.64
N GLU A 377 -49.95 -1.91 -9.74
CA GLU A 377 -51.07 -1.01 -10.06
C GLU A 377 -50.74 0.46 -9.71
N ASP A 378 -50.22 0.76 -8.52
CA ASP A 378 -49.95 2.15 -8.11
C ASP A 378 -48.58 2.65 -8.59
N LEU A 379 -47.50 1.94 -8.25
CA LEU A 379 -46.14 2.39 -8.59
C LEU A 379 -45.87 2.32 -10.10
N THR A 380 -46.23 1.23 -10.79
CA THR A 380 -46.12 1.12 -12.26
C THR A 380 -46.78 2.28 -12.99
N ASN A 381 -47.99 2.70 -12.57
CA ASN A 381 -48.71 3.80 -13.21
C ASN A 381 -48.15 5.17 -12.82
N LYS A 382 -47.76 5.39 -11.55
CA LYS A 382 -47.17 6.66 -11.11
C LYS A 382 -45.85 6.98 -11.82
N TYR A 383 -44.98 5.97 -11.99
CA TYR A 383 -43.63 6.13 -12.55
C TYR A 383 -43.48 5.70 -14.01
N GLN A 384 -44.58 5.25 -14.65
CA GLN A 384 -44.63 4.77 -16.04
C GLN A 384 -43.54 3.75 -16.36
N TRP A 385 -43.57 2.59 -15.68
CA TRP A 385 -42.54 1.53 -15.77
C TRP A 385 -42.54 0.73 -17.09
N VAL A 386 -42.43 1.42 -18.22
CA VAL A 386 -42.30 0.82 -19.56
C VAL A 386 -40.93 0.14 -19.69
N ARG A 387 -40.92 -1.16 -20.00
CA ARG A 387 -39.73 -2.03 -20.19
C ARG A 387 -38.80 -2.19 -18.96
N LYS A 388 -39.26 -1.87 -17.75
CA LYS A 388 -38.45 -1.96 -16.50
C LYS A 388 -38.64 -3.27 -15.71
N GLU A 389 -39.21 -4.28 -16.36
CA GLU A 389 -39.67 -5.54 -15.75
C GLU A 389 -38.58 -6.30 -14.96
N GLU A 390 -37.31 -6.25 -15.37
CA GLU A 390 -36.24 -6.94 -14.63
C GLU A 390 -36.07 -6.39 -13.21
N HIS A 391 -36.17 -5.07 -13.05
CA HIS A 391 -36.03 -4.38 -11.77
C HIS A 391 -37.31 -4.54 -10.92
N VAL A 392 -38.48 -4.52 -11.56
CA VAL A 392 -39.76 -4.84 -10.89
C VAL A 392 -39.75 -6.28 -10.36
N ASN A 393 -39.33 -7.26 -11.17
CA ASN A 393 -39.21 -8.66 -10.76
C ASN A 393 -38.19 -8.86 -9.62
N LYS A 394 -37.09 -8.10 -9.59
CA LYS A 394 -36.14 -8.08 -8.46
C LYS A 394 -36.80 -7.54 -7.18
N LEU A 395 -37.64 -6.51 -7.27
CA LEU A 395 -38.39 -5.96 -6.13
C LEU A 395 -39.47 -6.93 -5.63
N LEU A 396 -40.22 -7.56 -6.53
CA LEU A 396 -41.25 -8.56 -6.21
C LEU A 396 -40.66 -9.78 -5.46
N LYS A 397 -39.49 -10.29 -5.90
CA LYS A 397 -38.77 -11.37 -5.20
C LYS A 397 -38.33 -10.99 -3.78
N LEU A 398 -38.06 -9.71 -3.52
CA LEU A 398 -37.73 -9.21 -2.18
C LEU A 398 -38.98 -9.10 -1.29
N ILE A 399 -40.13 -8.75 -1.87
CA ILE A 399 -41.45 -8.78 -1.22
C ILE A 399 -41.81 -10.22 -0.80
N ASP A 400 -41.66 -11.21 -1.69
CA ASP A 400 -41.90 -12.62 -1.34
C ASP A 400 -40.98 -13.08 -0.19
N ARG A 401 -39.69 -12.71 -0.23
CA ARG A 401 -38.74 -12.99 0.86
C ARG A 401 -39.06 -12.30 2.19
N LYS A 402 -39.77 -11.16 2.19
CA LYS A 402 -40.28 -10.47 3.40
C LYS A 402 -41.41 -11.26 4.03
N PHE A 403 -42.44 -11.58 3.26
CA PHE A 403 -43.61 -12.30 3.78
C PHE A 403 -43.34 -13.80 4.02
N GLY A 404 -42.32 -14.36 3.38
CA GLY A 404 -41.86 -15.74 3.54
C GLY A 404 -42.69 -16.74 2.72
N ALA A 405 -42.88 -16.42 1.44
CA ALA A 405 -43.48 -17.28 0.42
C ALA A 405 -42.38 -17.92 -0.47
#